data_AF-A0ABC8D9M4-F1
#
_entry.id   AF-A0ABC8D9M4-F1
#
_cell.length_a   1.000
_cell.length_b   1.000
_cell.length_c   1.000
_cell.angle_alpha   90.00
_cell.angle_beta   90.00
_cell.angle_gamma   90.00
#
_symmetry.space_group_name_H-M   'P 1'
#
loop_
_entity.id
_entity.type
_entity.pdbx_description
1 polymer ?
#
loop_
_entity_poly.entity_id
_entity_poly.type
_entity_poly.pdbx_seq_one_letter_code
_entity_poly.pdbx_strand_id
1 'polypeptide(L)' 'MSWGVSPDATNKEKLKAEMADFLNGLNSTGALSYAVYSEAIDFSMKLLDQMYDLGKFEK' A
#
# COMPACT_ATOMS: atom_id res chain seq x y z
N MET A 1 9.69 16.17 -11.68
CA MET A 1 8.96 14.89 -11.81
C MET A 1 9.48 13.97 -10.71
N SER A 2 8.85 14.00 -9.54
CA SER A 2 9.16 13.00 -8.50
C SER A 2 8.15 11.88 -8.73
N TRP A 3 8.61 10.75 -9.26
CA TRP A 3 7.78 9.56 -9.36
C TRP A 3 7.71 8.98 -7.93
N GLY A 4 6.55 9.11 -7.28
CA GLY A 4 6.34 8.67 -5.90
C GLY A 4 5.22 9.45 -5.18
N VAL A 5 4.89 9.03 -3.96
CA VAL A 5 3.93 9.73 -3.10
C VAL A 5 4.43 11.14 -2.73
N SER A 6 3.53 12.13 -2.69
CA SER A 6 3.91 13.50 -2.34
C SER A 6 4.56 13.56 -0.95
N PRO A 7 5.63 14.37 -0.76
CA PRO A 7 6.18 14.65 0.58
C PRO A 7 5.12 15.20 1.54
N ASP A 8 4.11 15.89 1.01
CA ASP A 8 3.01 16.50 1.78
C ASP A 8 1.78 15.57 1.90
N ALA A 9 1.84 14.35 1.36
CA ALA A 9 0.75 13.39 1.50
C ALA A 9 0.52 13.02 2.96
N THR A 10 -0.70 12.63 3.28
CA THR A 10 -1.05 12.19 4.63
C THR A 10 -0.23 10.95 5.02
N ASN A 11 0.00 10.73 6.32
CA ASN A 11 0.69 9.52 6.79
C ASN A 11 -0.02 8.23 6.33
N LYS A 12 -1.35 8.27 6.22
CA LYS A 12 -2.15 7.18 5.67
C LYS A 12 -1.75 6.85 4.23
N GLU A 13 -1.68 7.86 3.37
CA GLU A 13 -1.34 7.68 1.95
C GLU A 13 0.11 7.25 1.76
N LYS A 14 1.03 7.74 2.59
CA LYS A 14 2.43 7.31 2.58
C LYS A 14 2.58 5.82 2.91
N LEU A 15 1.88 5.32 3.92
CA LEU A 15 1.89 3.89 4.27
C LEU A 15 1.29 3.02 3.16
N LYS A 16 0.20 3.48 2.52
CA LYS A 16 -0.39 2.78 1.37
C LYS A 16 0.58 2.76 0.19
N ALA A 17 1.28 3.85 -0.07
CA ALA A 17 2.30 3.90 -1.12
C ALA A 17 3.46 2.93 -0.85
N GLU A 18 3.95 2.86 0.39
CA GLU A 18 5.02 1.92 0.77
C GLU A 18 4.64 0.46 0.53
N MET A 19 3.41 0.06 0.88
CA MET A 19 2.90 -1.29 0.59
C MET A 19 2.76 -1.54 -0.91
N ALA A 20 2.24 -0.57 -1.67
CA ALA A 20 2.08 -0.68 -3.11
C ALA A 20 3.45 -0.84 -3.81
N ASP A 21 4.45 -0.05 -3.40
CA ASP A 21 5.80 -0.07 -3.94
C ASP A 21 6.49 -1.41 -3.66
N PHE A 22 6.35 -1.95 -2.44
CA PHE A 22 6.88 -3.26 -2.09
C PHE A 22 6.30 -4.38 -2.97
N LEU A 23 4.97 -4.46 -3.07
CA LEU A 23 4.30 -5.48 -3.86
C LEU A 23 4.62 -5.35 -5.36
N ASN A 24 4.69 -4.11 -5.86
CA ASN A 24 5.06 -3.84 -7.25
C ASN A 24 6.51 -4.25 -7.55
N GLY A 25 7.44 -4.05 -6.60
CA GLY A 25 8.82 -4.51 -6.72
C GLY A 25 8.92 -6.03 -6.82
N LEU A 26 8.15 -6.76 -6.01
CA LEU A 26 8.08 -8.22 -6.09
C LEU A 26 7.47 -8.71 -7.42
N ASN A 27 6.43 -8.04 -7.91
CA ASN A 27 5.86 -8.38 -9.21
C ASN A 27 6.83 -8.08 -10.37
N SER A 28 7.51 -6.94 -10.32
CA SER A 28 8.45 -6.48 -11.35
C SER A 28 9.68 -7.38 -11.47
N THR A 29 10.08 -8.05 -10.39
CA THR A 29 11.18 -9.02 -10.39
C THR A 29 10.73 -10.45 -10.72
N GLY A 30 9.43 -10.67 -10.94
CA GLY A 30 8.86 -11.99 -11.18
C GLY A 30 8.75 -12.88 -9.94
N ALA A 31 9.02 -12.35 -8.75
CA ALA A 31 8.84 -13.07 -7.48
C ALA A 31 7.36 -13.35 -7.18
N LEU A 32 6.46 -12.51 -7.72
CA LEU A 32 5.01 -12.71 -7.69
C LEU A 32 4.42 -12.63 -9.10
N SER A 33 3.47 -13.52 -9.40
CA SER A 33 2.65 -13.38 -10.60
C SER A 33 1.76 -12.15 -10.49
N TYR A 34 1.37 -11.58 -11.64
CA TYR A 34 0.49 -10.41 -11.67
C TYR A 34 -0.85 -10.66 -10.97
N ALA A 35 -1.40 -11.87 -11.11
CA ALA A 35 -2.66 -12.24 -10.45
C ALA A 35 -2.51 -12.21 -8.91
N VAL A 36 -1.43 -12.79 -8.37
CA VAL A 36 -1.18 -12.80 -6.92
C VAL A 36 -0.88 -11.39 -6.41
N TYR A 37 -0.12 -10.60 -7.17
CA TYR A 37 0.10 -9.18 -6.87
C TYR A 37 -1.22 -8.40 -6.76
N SER A 38 -2.11 -8.56 -7.75
CA SER A 38 -3.39 -7.85 -7.80
C SER A 38 -4.30 -8.22 -6.63
N GLU A 39 -4.32 -9.49 -6.23
CA GLU A 39 -5.10 -9.92 -5.06
C GLU A 39 -4.49 -9.40 -3.75
N ALA A 40 -3.16 -9.48 -3.61
CA ALA A 40 -2.45 -9.02 -2.44
C ALA A 40 -2.57 -7.50 -2.24
N ILE A 41 -2.53 -6.71 -3.32
CA ILE A 41 -2.69 -5.26 -3.23
C ILE A 41 -4.12 -4.90 -2.81
N ASP A 42 -5.15 -5.51 -3.40
CA ASP A 42 -6.54 -5.24 -3.04
C ASP A 42 -6.84 -5.61 -1.58
N PHE A 43 -6.33 -6.75 -1.12
CA PHE A 43 -6.50 -7.20 0.26
C PHE A 43 -5.79 -6.26 1.24
N SER A 44 -4.51 -5.97 1.01
CA SER A 44 -3.69 -5.19 1.92
C SER A 44 -4.15 -3.73 2.04
N MET A 45 -4.56 -3.10 0.93
CA MET A 45 -5.04 -1.71 0.95
C MET A 45 -6.30 -1.56 1.80
N LYS A 46 -7.23 -2.52 1.72
CA LYS A 46 -8.44 -2.54 2.55
C LYS A 46 -8.10 -2.71 4.03
N LEU A 47 -7.18 -3.62 4.35
CA LEU A 47 -6.77 -3.84 5.73
C LEU A 47 -6.10 -2.60 6.34
N LEU A 48 -5.23 -1.90 5.58
CA LEU A 48 -4.62 -0.65 6.01
C LEU A 48 -5.65 0.46 6.26
N ASP A 49 -6.69 0.55 5.42
CA ASP A 49 -7.80 1.48 5.65
C ASP A 49 -8.52 1.16 6.97
N GLN A 50 -8.81 -0.12 7.23
CA GLN A 50 -9.46 -0.57 8.48
C GLN A 50 -8.60 -0.30 9.71
N MET A 51 -7.29 -0.56 9.66
CA MET A 51 -6.37 -0.27 10.76
C MET A 51 -6.31 1.23 11.06
N TYR A 52 -6.30 2.07 10.03
CA TYR A 52 -6.31 3.52 10.21
C TYR A 52 -7.59 4.00 10.89
N ASP A 53 -8.74 3.45 10.51
CA ASP A 53 -10.00 3.78 11.16
C ASP A 53 -10.05 3.28 12.59
N LEU A 54 -9.60 2.06 12.88
CA LEU A 54 -9.51 1.53 14.24
C LEU A 54 -8.67 2.43 15.15
N GLY A 55 -7.51 2.90 14.69
CA GLY A 55 -6.64 3.82 15.43
C GLY A 55 -7.23 5.21 15.68
N LYS A 56 -8.35 5.59 15.03
CA LYS A 56 -9.11 6.80 15.38
C LYS A 56 -10.05 6.57 16.56
N PHE A 57 -10.57 5.35 16.71
CA PHE A 57 -11.57 4.99 17.71
C PHE A 57 -10.97 4.52 19.03
N GLU A 58 -9.81 3.86 18.99
CA GLU A 58 -9.13 3.33 20.19
C GLU A 58 -8.26 4.36 20.94
N LYS A 59 -8.56 5.66 20.81
CA LYS A 59 -7.81 6.75 21.47
C LYS A 59 -8.32 7.09 22.86
#